data_AF-F8CH05-F1
#
_entry.id   AF-F8CH05-F1
#
_cell.length_a   1.000
_cell.length_b   1.000
_cell.length_c   1.000
_cell.angle_alpha   90.00
_cell.angle_beta   90.00
_cell.angle_gamma   90.00
#
_symmetry.space_group_name_H-M   'P 1'
#
loop_
_entity.id
_entity.type
_entity.pdbx_description
1 polymer ?
#
loop_
_entity_poly.entity_id
_entity_poly.type
_entity_poly.pdbx_seq_one_letter_code
_entity_poly.pdbx_strand_id
1 'polypeptide(L)'
;MKPPLELPEDLRRMLRSHSPELESDIERFLETAPAPCLYIRSERVARSPLRPSLLHRLMGHRAARPVLSALDSKFGGIPYVEEADLTWDGFHFLGQLNFAQLGDTPATVPRHGLFALDRDLRAPDGSPHSFRVRWYPEPTEARARPVSPPPCVGRWETRMRFSAGWSLPGGDAWEAPLSSSDAQLRDTWNDWTPAGYLEDEQSPGLHRVSGHRSAGLDEPSAFVPPHGRGRDLQEYTQLLRVAFDSASGFHWGTSWAYVLIHPEDLARNQLERAVVAWANA
;
A
#
# COMPACT_ATOMS: atom_id res chain seq x y z
N MET A 1 14.60 -13.28 -6.91
CA MET A 1 15.80 -13.50 -6.07
C MET A 1 15.91 -12.32 -5.11
N LYS A 2 16.26 -12.54 -3.84
CA LYS A 2 16.51 -11.46 -2.87
C LYS A 2 17.77 -10.69 -3.32
N PRO A 3 17.74 -9.35 -3.46
CA PRO A 3 18.94 -8.58 -3.81
C PRO A 3 20.05 -8.79 -2.76
N PRO A 4 21.34 -8.79 -3.12
CA PRO A 4 22.40 -8.80 -2.13
C PRO A 4 22.33 -7.51 -1.30
N LEU A 5 22.60 -7.62 0.00
CA LEU A 5 22.57 -6.50 0.92
C LEU A 5 23.93 -6.45 1.62
N GLU A 6 24.85 -5.70 1.02
CA GLU A 6 26.24 -5.60 1.45
C GLU A 6 26.50 -4.23 2.05
N LEU A 7 27.06 -4.20 3.26
CA LEU A 7 27.50 -2.98 3.91
C LEU A 7 28.68 -2.36 3.13
N PRO A 8 28.64 -1.05 2.83
CA PRO A 8 29.82 -0.33 2.36
C PRO A 8 30.97 -0.44 3.36
N GLU A 9 32.21 -0.53 2.87
CA GLU A 9 33.38 -0.72 3.73
C GLU A 9 33.58 0.42 4.74
N ASP A 10 33.20 1.65 4.38
CA ASP A 10 33.26 2.77 5.30
C ASP A 10 32.26 2.61 6.46
N LEU A 11 31.05 2.13 6.19
CA LEU A 11 30.05 1.83 7.21
C LEU A 11 30.51 0.66 8.09
N ARG A 12 31.08 -0.39 7.51
CA ARG A 12 31.71 -1.49 8.28
C ARG A 12 32.80 -0.97 9.22
N ARG A 13 33.68 -0.08 8.73
CA ARG A 13 34.75 0.50 9.54
C ARG A 13 34.19 1.32 10.70
N MET A 14 33.14 2.11 10.46
CA MET A 14 32.45 2.86 11.51
C MET A 14 31.80 1.93 12.54
N LEU A 15 31.12 0.86 12.11
CA LEU A 15 30.52 -0.11 13.03
C LEU A 15 31.57 -0.76 13.92
N ARG A 16 32.68 -1.25 13.33
CA ARG A 16 33.81 -1.85 14.07
C ARG A 16 34.48 -0.88 15.05
N SER A 17 34.55 0.40 14.73
CA SER A 17 35.17 1.40 15.62
C SER A 17 34.32 1.69 16.86
N HIS A 18 33.01 1.45 16.78
CA HIS A 18 32.09 1.56 17.91
C HIS A 18 32.14 0.32 18.79
N SER A 19 31.98 -0.86 18.17
CA SER A 19 32.10 -2.16 18.85
C SER A 19 32.37 -3.25 17.80
N PRO A 20 33.30 -4.18 18.06
CA PRO A 20 33.51 -5.34 17.20
C PRO A 20 32.25 -6.20 17.01
N GLU A 21 31.39 -6.28 18.01
CA GLU A 21 30.16 -7.06 18.01
C GLU A 21 29.06 -6.40 17.16
N LEU A 22 29.05 -5.07 17.08
CA LEU A 22 28.01 -4.29 16.39
C LEU A 22 27.94 -4.60 14.89
N GLU A 23 29.07 -4.78 14.21
CA GLU A 23 29.08 -5.18 12.80
C GLU A 23 28.38 -6.54 12.61
N SER A 24 28.72 -7.53 13.45
CA SER A 24 28.13 -8.87 13.36
C SER A 24 26.64 -8.86 13.65
N ASP A 25 26.18 -8.03 14.60
CA ASP A 25 24.75 -7.88 14.90
C ASP A 25 24.00 -7.18 13.76
N ILE A 26 24.60 -6.18 13.12
CA ILE A 26 24.05 -5.53 11.91
C ILE A 26 23.97 -6.52 10.76
N GLU A 27 25.01 -7.31 10.49
CA GLU A 27 24.99 -8.30 9.42
C GLU A 27 23.86 -9.33 9.65
N ARG A 28 23.67 -9.81 10.89
CA ARG A 28 22.55 -10.69 11.26
C ARG A 28 21.18 -10.01 11.08
N PHE A 29 21.08 -8.73 11.43
CA PHE A 29 19.87 -7.96 11.18
C PHE A 29 19.58 -7.89 9.68
N LEU A 30 20.56 -7.57 8.84
CA LEU A 30 20.40 -7.45 7.38
C LEU A 30 20.06 -8.78 6.68
N GLU A 31 20.46 -9.92 7.23
CA GLU A 31 20.04 -11.23 6.75
C GLU A 31 18.52 -11.44 6.87
N THR A 32 17.92 -10.90 7.93
CA THR A 32 16.52 -11.15 8.31
C THR A 32 15.58 -9.97 8.04
N ALA A 33 16.12 -8.75 7.94
CA ALA A 33 15.34 -7.53 7.75
C ALA A 33 14.53 -7.51 6.45
N PRO A 34 15.04 -7.97 5.29
CA PRO A 34 14.27 -7.94 4.05
C PRO A 34 12.98 -8.76 4.08
N ALA A 35 11.84 -8.11 3.80
CA ALA A 35 10.54 -8.76 3.66
C ALA A 35 10.10 -8.80 2.19
N PRO A 36 9.64 -9.96 1.67
CA PRO A 36 9.12 -10.06 0.32
C PRO A 36 7.80 -9.28 0.17
N CYS A 37 7.62 -8.66 -0.99
CA CYS A 37 6.44 -7.86 -1.30
C CYS A 37 6.06 -7.99 -2.78
N LEU A 38 4.92 -7.39 -3.15
CA LEU A 38 4.56 -7.19 -4.55
C LEU A 38 4.41 -5.69 -4.81
N TYR A 39 5.18 -5.18 -5.77
CA TYR A 39 4.96 -3.85 -6.29
C TYR A 39 3.78 -3.85 -7.26
N ILE A 40 3.02 -2.75 -7.23
CA ILE A 40 1.88 -2.53 -8.11
C ILE A 40 2.18 -1.29 -8.95
N ARG A 41 2.17 -1.47 -10.28
CA ARG A 41 2.13 -0.36 -11.24
C ARG A 41 0.75 -0.25 -11.87
N SER A 42 0.26 0.96 -11.98
CA SER A 42 -1.02 1.24 -12.62
C SER A 42 -0.86 1.47 -14.12
N GLU A 43 -1.65 0.75 -14.92
CA GLU A 43 -1.68 0.88 -16.37
C GLU A 43 -3.06 1.37 -16.81
N ARG A 44 -3.14 2.54 -17.45
CA ARG A 44 -4.40 3.05 -18.02
C ARG A 44 -4.92 2.10 -19.08
N VAL A 45 -6.19 1.73 -18.96
CA VAL A 45 -6.86 0.86 -19.94
C VAL A 45 -7.60 1.63 -21.03
N ALA A 46 -7.72 2.95 -20.86
CA ALA A 46 -8.34 3.85 -21.84
C ALA A 46 -7.58 5.19 -21.92
N ARG A 47 -7.58 5.78 -23.11
CA ARG A 47 -7.01 7.12 -23.34
C ARG A 47 -7.87 8.23 -22.74
N SER A 48 -9.20 8.06 -22.81
CA SER A 48 -10.15 9.01 -22.22
C SER A 48 -10.33 8.78 -20.72
N PRO A 49 -10.55 9.84 -19.93
CA PRO A 49 -10.85 9.71 -18.50
C PRO A 49 -12.26 9.18 -18.25
N LEU A 50 -12.48 8.55 -17.09
CA LEU A 50 -13.81 8.16 -16.61
C LEU A 50 -14.72 9.38 -16.42
N ARG A 51 -14.12 10.51 -16.03
CA ARG A 51 -14.81 11.79 -15.84
C ARG A 51 -14.03 12.91 -16.53
N PRO A 52 -14.40 13.28 -17.77
CA PRO A 52 -13.76 14.38 -18.48
C PRO A 52 -14.08 15.72 -17.81
N SER A 53 -13.09 16.61 -17.75
CA SER A 53 -13.29 17.99 -17.31
C SER A 53 -14.27 18.71 -18.24
N LEU A 54 -14.81 19.85 -17.78
CA LEU A 54 -15.73 20.67 -18.58
C LEU A 54 -15.08 21.09 -19.92
N LEU A 55 -13.81 21.48 -19.90
CA LEU A 55 -13.03 21.78 -21.10
C LEU A 55 -12.94 20.59 -22.06
N HIS A 56 -12.66 19.38 -21.56
CA HIS A 56 -12.63 18.17 -22.38
C HIS A 56 -13.98 17.88 -23.04
N ARG A 57 -15.08 18.07 -22.29
CA ARG A 57 -16.43 17.89 -22.83
C ARG A 57 -16.75 18.89 -23.92
N LEU A 58 -16.32 20.14 -23.77
CA LEU A 58 -16.47 21.19 -24.80
C LEU A 58 -15.67 20.88 -26.07
N MET A 59 -14.54 20.20 -25.96
CA MET A 59 -13.77 19.68 -27.11
C MET A 59 -14.37 18.41 -27.74
N GLY A 60 -15.58 17.99 -27.33
CA GLY A 60 -16.27 16.82 -27.87
C GLY A 60 -15.76 15.47 -27.34
N HIS A 61 -14.85 15.46 -26.36
CA HIS A 61 -14.36 14.22 -25.78
C HIS A 61 -15.40 13.59 -24.86
N ARG A 62 -15.76 12.33 -25.15
CA ARG A 62 -16.65 11.51 -24.33
C ARG A 62 -15.88 10.87 -23.18
N ALA A 63 -16.58 10.65 -22.07
CA ALA A 63 -16.09 9.84 -20.97
C ALA A 63 -15.78 8.41 -21.45
N ALA A 64 -14.69 7.83 -20.94
CA ALA A 64 -14.45 6.41 -21.13
C ALA A 64 -15.52 5.60 -20.40
N ARG A 65 -15.95 4.51 -21.02
CA ARG A 65 -16.71 3.47 -20.32
C ARG A 65 -15.69 2.56 -19.61
N PRO A 66 -15.96 2.13 -18.38
CA PRO A 66 -15.16 1.11 -17.71
C PRO A 66 -15.10 -0.17 -18.56
N VAL A 67 -13.93 -0.78 -18.64
CA VAL A 67 -13.66 -1.97 -19.48
C VAL A 67 -13.13 -3.17 -18.68
N LEU A 68 -12.62 -2.96 -17.47
CA LEU A 68 -12.14 -4.05 -16.63
C LEU A 68 -13.32 -4.76 -15.94
N SER A 69 -13.22 -6.09 -15.84
CA SER A 69 -14.23 -6.93 -15.19
C SER A 69 -14.40 -6.55 -13.72
N ALA A 70 -15.57 -6.86 -13.15
CA ALA A 70 -15.82 -6.68 -11.73
C ALA A 70 -14.80 -7.43 -10.86
N LEU A 71 -14.21 -8.54 -11.31
CA LEU A 71 -13.22 -9.31 -10.54
C LEU A 71 -11.76 -8.87 -10.77
N ASP A 72 -11.50 -7.88 -11.62
CA ASP A 72 -10.14 -7.44 -11.90
C ASP A 72 -9.56 -6.59 -10.77
N SER A 73 -8.26 -6.73 -10.53
CA SER A 73 -7.49 -5.84 -9.66
C SER A 73 -7.25 -4.53 -10.39
N LYS A 74 -7.76 -3.43 -9.83
CA LYS A 74 -7.84 -2.14 -10.53
C LYS A 74 -7.99 -0.95 -9.60
N PHE A 75 -7.61 0.22 -10.09
CA PHE A 75 -8.07 1.49 -9.54
C PHE A 75 -9.16 2.08 -10.44
N GLY A 76 -10.21 2.64 -9.81
CA GLY A 76 -11.38 3.17 -10.50
C GLY A 76 -12.15 2.13 -11.32
N GLY A 77 -13.18 2.60 -12.04
CA GLY A 77 -14.06 1.74 -12.85
C GLY A 77 -15.29 1.25 -12.08
N ILE A 78 -15.82 0.07 -12.46
CA ILE A 78 -16.98 -0.55 -11.80
C ILE A 78 -16.46 -1.57 -10.77
N PRO A 79 -16.70 -1.37 -9.46
CA PRO A 79 -16.24 -2.29 -8.43
C PRO A 79 -17.04 -3.60 -8.41
N TYR A 80 -16.46 -4.65 -7.83
CA TYR A 80 -17.23 -5.79 -7.36
C TYR A 80 -18.07 -5.40 -6.14
N VAL A 81 -19.35 -5.79 -6.11
CA VAL A 81 -20.30 -5.54 -5.02
C VAL A 81 -21.26 -6.72 -4.92
N GLU A 82 -21.57 -7.19 -3.71
CA GLU A 82 -22.60 -8.20 -3.47
C GLU A 82 -23.82 -7.63 -2.72
N GLU A 83 -23.62 -6.50 -2.04
CA GLU A 83 -24.59 -5.81 -1.19
C GLU A 83 -25.64 -5.09 -2.04
N ALA A 84 -26.92 -5.28 -1.71
CA ALA A 84 -28.03 -4.65 -2.44
C ALA A 84 -28.17 -3.14 -2.13
N ASP A 85 -27.75 -2.76 -0.94
CA ASP A 85 -27.98 -1.46 -0.29
C ASP A 85 -26.68 -0.65 -0.14
N LEU A 86 -25.61 -1.04 -0.84
CA LEU A 86 -24.36 -0.28 -0.83
C LEU A 86 -24.58 1.14 -1.38
N THR A 87 -24.51 2.12 -0.48
CA THR A 87 -24.59 3.53 -0.86
C THR A 87 -23.22 4.09 -1.24
N TRP A 88 -23.20 4.99 -2.23
CA TRP A 88 -22.03 5.78 -2.64
C TRP A 88 -22.10 7.22 -2.13
N ASP A 89 -23.01 7.52 -1.20
CA ASP A 89 -23.08 8.86 -0.62
C ASP A 89 -21.78 9.17 0.15
N GLY A 90 -21.10 10.24 -0.22
CA GLY A 90 -19.75 10.61 0.29
C GLY A 90 -18.60 9.76 -0.26
N PHE A 91 -18.82 8.46 -0.44
CA PHE A 91 -17.79 7.51 -0.87
C PHE A 91 -17.48 7.53 -2.36
N HIS A 92 -16.19 7.40 -2.67
CA HIS A 92 -15.64 7.29 -4.01
C HIS A 92 -14.82 5.99 -4.08
N PHE A 93 -15.05 5.17 -5.10
CA PHE A 93 -14.28 3.95 -5.32
C PHE A 93 -12.82 4.30 -5.59
N LEU A 94 -11.92 3.78 -4.76
CA LEU A 94 -10.48 3.94 -4.96
C LEU A 94 -9.96 2.81 -5.84
N GLY A 95 -10.15 1.58 -5.40
CA GLY A 95 -9.66 0.41 -6.11
C GLY A 95 -9.91 -0.88 -5.35
N GLN A 96 -9.53 -1.99 -5.96
CA GLN A 96 -9.69 -3.32 -5.41
C GLN A 96 -8.54 -4.24 -5.84
N LEU A 97 -8.26 -5.23 -5.00
CA LEU A 97 -7.30 -6.29 -5.21
C LEU A 97 -8.04 -7.62 -5.20
N ASN A 98 -7.94 -8.38 -6.28
CA ASN A 98 -8.33 -9.79 -6.30
C ASN A 98 -7.09 -10.63 -6.05
N PHE A 99 -6.99 -11.23 -4.86
CA PHE A 99 -5.82 -11.99 -4.43
C PHE A 99 -5.46 -13.15 -5.36
N ALA A 100 -6.44 -13.70 -6.10
CA ALA A 100 -6.19 -14.74 -7.09
C ALA A 100 -5.35 -14.24 -8.29
N GLN A 101 -5.25 -12.94 -8.52
CA GLN A 101 -4.49 -12.33 -9.62
C GLN A 101 -3.05 -11.96 -9.26
N LEU A 102 -2.66 -12.03 -7.98
CA LEU A 102 -1.35 -11.55 -7.52
C LEU A 102 -0.21 -12.55 -7.80
N GLY A 103 -0.51 -13.73 -8.35
CA GLY A 103 0.49 -14.72 -8.76
C GLY A 103 1.28 -15.29 -7.56
N ASP A 104 2.61 -15.28 -7.67
CA ASP A 104 3.52 -15.75 -6.62
C ASP A 104 3.55 -14.76 -5.44
N THR A 105 2.50 -14.79 -4.63
CA THR A 105 2.37 -13.91 -3.46
C THR A 105 3.24 -14.38 -2.29
N PRO A 106 3.77 -13.43 -1.48
CA PRO A 106 4.32 -13.74 -0.17
C PRO A 106 3.33 -14.55 0.68
N ALA A 107 3.84 -15.45 1.54
CA ALA A 107 3.00 -16.28 2.41
C ALA A 107 2.13 -15.46 3.39
N THR A 108 2.51 -14.21 3.62
CA THR A 108 1.81 -13.22 4.45
C THR A 108 0.57 -12.63 3.76
N VAL A 109 0.29 -12.96 2.50
CA VAL A 109 -0.82 -12.41 1.73
C VAL A 109 -1.86 -13.50 1.45
N PRO A 110 -3.17 -13.22 1.57
CA PRO A 110 -4.21 -14.17 1.17
C PRO A 110 -4.03 -14.63 -0.29
N ARG A 111 -4.40 -15.88 -0.57
CA ARG A 111 -4.34 -16.46 -1.93
C ARG A 111 -5.61 -16.23 -2.75
N HIS A 112 -6.72 -15.99 -2.06
CA HIS A 112 -8.04 -15.84 -2.65
C HIS A 112 -8.81 -14.70 -1.96
N GLY A 113 -9.92 -14.31 -2.56
CA GLY A 113 -10.76 -13.22 -2.08
C GLY A 113 -10.48 -11.89 -2.77
N LEU A 114 -11.39 -10.94 -2.58
CA LEU A 114 -11.35 -9.60 -3.17
C LEU A 114 -11.48 -8.56 -2.06
N PHE A 115 -10.45 -7.72 -1.98
CA PHE A 115 -10.35 -6.62 -1.04
C PHE A 115 -10.59 -5.31 -1.80
N ALA A 116 -11.50 -4.47 -1.33
CA ALA A 116 -11.81 -3.21 -1.96
C ALA A 116 -11.78 -2.04 -0.98
N LEU A 117 -11.39 -0.88 -1.49
CA LEU A 117 -11.31 0.37 -0.75
C LEU A 117 -12.16 1.44 -1.44
N ASP A 118 -12.97 2.10 -0.64
CA ASP A 118 -13.68 3.32 -1.01
C ASP A 118 -13.25 4.44 -0.06
N ARG A 119 -13.10 5.67 -0.57
CA ARG A 119 -12.73 6.84 0.23
C ARG A 119 -13.90 7.81 0.35
N ASP A 120 -14.24 8.23 1.56
CA ASP A 120 -15.13 9.36 1.78
C ASP A 120 -14.35 10.67 1.57
N LEU A 121 -14.68 11.40 0.50
CA LEU A 121 -14.02 12.68 0.20
C LEU A 121 -14.58 13.87 1.00
N ARG A 122 -15.61 13.64 1.83
CA ARG A 122 -16.12 14.64 2.79
C ARG A 122 -15.35 14.61 4.10
N ALA A 123 -14.75 13.46 4.44
CA ALA A 123 -13.94 13.29 5.62
C ALA A 123 -12.55 13.93 5.41
N PRO A 124 -11.99 14.64 6.41
CA PRO A 124 -10.61 15.10 6.36
C PRO A 124 -9.62 13.94 6.18
N ASP A 125 -8.50 14.21 5.51
CA ASP A 125 -7.39 13.27 5.40
C ASP A 125 -6.88 12.91 6.80
N GLY A 126 -6.54 11.64 7.02
CA GLY A 126 -6.23 11.13 8.36
C GLY A 126 -7.45 10.74 9.20
N SER A 127 -8.69 11.10 8.84
CA SER A 127 -9.85 10.68 9.64
C SER A 127 -10.01 9.14 9.63
N PRO A 128 -10.26 8.50 10.78
CA PRO A 128 -10.43 7.05 10.87
C PRO A 128 -11.65 6.52 10.09
N HIS A 129 -12.57 7.40 9.73
CA HIS A 129 -13.77 7.08 8.93
C HIS A 129 -13.64 7.51 7.46
N SER A 130 -12.46 7.96 7.04
CA SER A 130 -12.23 8.39 5.64
C SER A 130 -12.24 7.25 4.65
N PHE A 131 -12.22 5.99 5.11
CA PHE A 131 -12.25 4.81 4.26
C PHE A 131 -13.33 3.82 4.67
N ARG A 132 -13.94 3.21 3.65
CA ARG A 132 -14.72 1.99 3.77
C ARG A 132 -13.92 0.85 3.17
N VAL A 133 -13.62 -0.13 4.00
CA VAL A 133 -13.00 -1.39 3.61
C VAL A 133 -14.11 -2.40 3.31
N ARG A 134 -13.98 -3.13 2.19
CA ARG A 134 -14.89 -4.21 1.82
C ARG A 134 -14.09 -5.48 1.54
N TRP A 135 -14.57 -6.60 2.08
CA TRP A 135 -13.92 -7.89 1.94
C TRP A 135 -14.91 -8.94 1.45
N TYR A 136 -14.53 -9.62 0.36
CA TYR A 136 -15.30 -10.70 -0.24
C TYR A 136 -14.40 -11.93 -0.28
N PRO A 137 -14.54 -12.89 0.66
CA PRO A 137 -13.63 -14.04 0.73
C PRO A 137 -13.77 -15.00 -0.47
N GLU A 138 -14.96 -15.06 -1.07
CA GLU A 138 -15.28 -15.98 -2.17
C GLU A 138 -16.00 -15.24 -3.32
N PRO A 139 -15.32 -14.30 -3.99
CA PRO A 139 -15.93 -13.44 -4.99
C PRO A 139 -16.16 -14.23 -6.29
N THR A 140 -17.35 -14.09 -6.87
CA THR A 140 -17.69 -14.73 -8.15
C THR A 140 -18.58 -13.83 -8.99
N GLU A 141 -18.50 -13.91 -10.31
CA GLU A 141 -19.36 -13.10 -11.19
C GLU A 141 -20.85 -13.36 -10.94
N ALA A 142 -21.23 -14.58 -10.54
CA ALA A 142 -22.61 -14.93 -10.22
C ALA A 142 -23.16 -14.25 -8.95
N ARG A 143 -22.27 -13.94 -7.98
CA ARG A 143 -22.62 -13.21 -6.76
C ARG A 143 -22.56 -11.70 -6.96
N ALA A 144 -21.86 -11.23 -8.00
CA ALA A 144 -21.77 -9.81 -8.31
C ALA A 144 -23.14 -9.23 -8.64
N ARG A 145 -23.45 -8.09 -8.03
CA ARG A 145 -24.62 -7.29 -8.41
C ARG A 145 -24.25 -6.29 -9.50
N PRO A 146 -25.15 -6.01 -10.45
CA PRO A 146 -24.97 -4.90 -11.38
C PRO A 146 -24.93 -3.58 -10.61
N VAL A 147 -23.91 -2.75 -10.87
CA VAL A 147 -23.77 -1.42 -10.27
C VAL A 147 -23.55 -0.40 -11.37
N SER A 148 -24.25 0.74 -11.30
CA SER A 148 -23.93 1.90 -12.13
C SER A 148 -22.52 2.41 -11.79
N PRO A 149 -21.72 2.90 -12.76
CA PRO A 149 -20.37 3.37 -12.48
C PRO A 149 -20.34 4.40 -11.33
N PRO A 150 -19.70 4.07 -10.20
CA PRO A 150 -19.71 4.97 -9.05
C PRO A 150 -18.79 6.17 -9.28
N PRO A 151 -18.86 7.18 -8.40
CA PRO A 151 -17.72 8.05 -8.18
C PRO A 151 -16.43 7.26 -7.93
N CYS A 152 -15.36 7.68 -8.60
CA CYS A 152 -14.02 7.13 -8.45
C CYS A 152 -13.12 8.23 -7.89
N VAL A 153 -12.15 7.85 -7.05
CA VAL A 153 -11.11 8.75 -6.54
C VAL A 153 -10.20 9.18 -7.69
N GLY A 154 -9.78 8.21 -8.52
CA GLY A 154 -8.99 8.44 -9.72
C GLY A 154 -9.81 8.92 -10.91
N ARG A 155 -9.15 9.66 -11.80
CA ARG A 155 -9.73 10.16 -13.05
C ARG A 155 -9.74 9.12 -14.18
N TRP A 156 -8.90 8.08 -14.10
CA TRP A 156 -8.83 6.99 -15.07
C TRP A 156 -9.07 5.64 -14.40
N GLU A 157 -9.62 4.68 -15.16
CA GLU A 157 -9.56 3.27 -14.79
C GLU A 157 -8.19 2.74 -15.16
N THR A 158 -7.57 2.01 -14.23
CA THR A 158 -6.25 1.40 -14.44
C THR A 158 -6.25 -0.05 -14.01
N ARG A 159 -5.54 -0.88 -14.78
CA ARG A 159 -5.21 -2.24 -14.37
C ARG A 159 -3.99 -2.20 -13.46
N MET A 160 -4.01 -3.03 -12.42
CA MET A 160 -2.85 -3.25 -11.57
C MET A 160 -1.92 -4.29 -12.21
N ARG A 161 -0.64 -3.95 -12.34
CA ARG A 161 0.43 -4.86 -12.75
C ARG A 161 1.30 -5.18 -11.55
N PHE A 162 1.46 -6.46 -11.26
CA PHE A 162 2.21 -6.94 -10.11
C PHE A 162 3.61 -7.39 -10.51
N SER A 163 4.60 -7.04 -9.70
CA SER A 163 5.96 -7.56 -9.81
C SER A 163 6.51 -7.88 -8.42
N ALA A 164 7.16 -9.03 -8.29
CA ALA A 164 7.82 -9.41 -7.05
C ALA A 164 8.93 -8.42 -6.68
N GLY A 165 9.02 -8.10 -5.40
CA GLY A 165 9.99 -7.18 -4.85
C GLY A 165 10.37 -7.55 -3.42
N TRP A 166 11.22 -6.71 -2.85
CA TRP A 166 11.62 -6.80 -1.45
C TRP A 166 11.54 -5.41 -0.85
N SER A 167 11.31 -5.35 0.45
CA SER A 167 11.27 -4.11 1.21
C SER A 167 12.12 -4.23 2.45
N LEU A 168 12.58 -3.10 2.97
CA LEU A 168 13.27 -2.99 4.24
C LEU A 168 12.40 -2.27 5.25
N PRO A 169 12.60 -2.53 6.56
CA PRO A 169 11.96 -1.71 7.58
C PRO A 169 12.44 -0.26 7.44
N GLY A 170 11.54 0.69 7.70
CA GLY A 170 11.88 2.11 7.86
C GLY A 170 11.78 2.55 9.31
N GLY A 171 12.15 3.80 9.58
CA GLY A 171 11.99 4.45 10.89
C GLY A 171 12.73 3.74 12.02
N ASP A 172 12.12 3.68 13.20
CA ASP A 172 12.73 3.08 14.40
C ASP A 172 13.14 1.63 14.20
N ALA A 173 12.42 0.88 13.36
CA ALA A 173 12.75 -0.51 13.07
C ALA A 173 14.02 -0.66 12.20
N TRP A 174 14.33 0.35 11.38
CA TRP A 174 15.60 0.42 10.63
C TRP A 174 16.77 0.80 11.53
N GLU A 175 16.53 1.69 12.49
CA GLU A 175 17.56 2.18 13.42
C GLU A 175 17.76 1.29 14.65
N ALA A 176 16.83 0.36 14.92
CA ALA A 176 16.86 -0.53 16.09
C ALA A 176 18.22 -1.19 16.42
N PRO A 177 19.02 -1.69 15.44
CA PRO A 177 20.30 -2.31 15.77
C PRO A 177 21.39 -1.29 16.13
N LEU A 178 21.20 0.00 15.84
CA LEU A 178 22.12 1.08 16.19
C LEU A 178 21.82 1.57 17.61
N SER A 179 22.19 0.78 18.62
CA SER A 179 22.03 1.16 20.03
C SER A 179 22.65 2.54 20.29
N SER A 180 21.78 3.51 20.58
CA SER A 180 22.01 4.95 20.64
C SER A 180 23.39 5.40 21.16
N SER A 181 24.20 6.07 20.33
CA SER A 181 25.02 7.23 20.77
C SER A 181 25.88 7.94 19.71
N ASP A 182 25.89 7.53 18.44
CA ASP A 182 26.62 8.28 17.41
C ASP A 182 25.69 8.76 16.28
N ALA A 183 25.52 10.09 16.21
CA ALA A 183 24.73 10.76 15.19
C ALA A 183 25.34 10.59 13.79
N GLN A 184 26.67 10.61 13.67
CA GLN A 184 27.36 10.40 12.39
C GLN A 184 27.15 8.98 11.88
N LEU A 185 27.19 7.97 12.76
CA LEU A 185 26.88 6.59 12.38
C LEU A 185 25.44 6.44 11.90
N ARG A 186 24.49 7.06 12.64
CA ARG A 186 23.07 7.04 12.27
C ARG A 186 22.80 7.73 10.94
N ASP A 187 23.39 8.91 10.72
CA ASP A 187 23.27 9.66 9.48
C ASP A 187 23.83 8.83 8.31
N THR A 188 25.03 8.24 8.48
CA THR A 188 25.64 7.40 7.43
C THR A 188 24.82 6.14 7.13
N TRP A 189 24.20 5.55 8.16
CA TRP A 189 23.30 4.40 8.01
C TRP A 189 22.00 4.76 7.27
N ASN A 190 21.41 5.91 7.59
CA ASN A 190 20.18 6.39 6.96
C ASN A 190 20.43 6.89 5.51
N ASP A 191 21.61 7.45 5.25
CA ASP A 191 22.04 7.83 3.89
C ASP A 191 22.33 6.60 3.02
N TRP A 192 22.68 5.47 3.64
CA TRP A 192 22.87 4.23 2.92
C TRP A 192 21.52 3.67 2.44
N THR A 193 21.27 3.91 1.15
CA THR A 193 20.09 3.39 0.45
C THR A 193 20.45 2.12 -0.33
N PRO A 194 20.21 0.92 0.21
CA PRO A 194 20.48 -0.32 -0.51
C PRO A 194 19.56 -0.45 -1.74
N ALA A 195 20.15 -0.72 -2.89
CA ALA A 195 19.42 -0.84 -4.15
C ALA A 195 18.46 -2.04 -4.14
N GLY A 196 17.29 -1.87 -4.78
CA GLY A 196 16.31 -2.94 -4.98
C GLY A 196 15.35 -3.22 -3.81
N TYR A 197 15.39 -2.40 -2.76
CA TYR A 197 14.52 -2.53 -1.58
C TYR A 197 13.52 -1.39 -1.39
N LEU A 198 13.82 -0.20 -1.92
CA LEU A 198 13.03 1.02 -1.73
C LEU A 198 12.49 1.56 -3.05
N GLU A 199 12.22 0.69 -4.04
CA GLU A 199 11.77 1.12 -5.37
C GLU A 199 10.52 2.00 -5.32
N ASP A 200 9.62 1.73 -4.37
CA ASP A 200 8.35 2.43 -4.22
C ASP A 200 8.42 3.75 -3.44
N GLU A 201 9.59 4.04 -2.88
CA GLU A 201 9.94 5.34 -2.31
C GLU A 201 10.67 6.20 -3.36
N GLN A 202 11.43 5.57 -4.25
CA GLN A 202 12.18 6.23 -5.32
C GLN A 202 11.37 6.47 -6.60
N SER A 203 10.29 5.70 -6.82
CA SER A 203 9.47 5.76 -8.03
C SER A 203 8.04 6.23 -7.72
N PRO A 204 7.64 7.44 -8.18
CA PRO A 204 6.26 7.91 -8.05
C PRO A 204 5.27 6.95 -8.73
N GLY A 205 4.11 6.73 -8.11
CA GLY A 205 3.07 5.85 -8.68
C GLY A 205 3.29 4.36 -8.46
N LEU A 206 4.25 3.97 -7.62
CA LEU A 206 4.43 2.57 -7.23
C LEU A 206 3.73 2.30 -5.89
N HIS A 207 2.83 1.32 -5.88
CA HIS A 207 2.14 0.86 -4.67
C HIS A 207 2.73 -0.49 -4.23
N ARG A 208 2.42 -0.97 -3.02
CA ARG A 208 3.02 -2.20 -2.48
C ARG A 208 2.02 -3.04 -1.71
N VAL A 209 1.96 -4.34 -1.99
CA VAL A 209 1.26 -5.35 -1.17
C VAL A 209 2.27 -6.04 -0.27
N SER A 210 1.94 -6.18 1.01
CA SER A 210 2.83 -6.72 2.04
C SER A 210 4.16 -5.97 2.14
N GLY A 211 5.20 -6.65 2.64
CA GLY A 211 6.47 -6.05 2.99
C GLY A 211 6.41 -5.21 4.26
N HIS A 212 7.47 -4.44 4.48
CA HIS A 212 7.55 -3.48 5.56
C HIS A 212 6.76 -2.22 5.24
N ARG A 213 6.51 -1.41 6.27
CA ARG A 213 6.11 -0.02 6.10
C ARG A 213 7.33 0.82 5.71
N SER A 214 7.13 1.81 4.86
CA SER A 214 8.17 2.82 4.58
C SER A 214 8.24 3.83 5.73
N ALA A 215 9.36 4.56 5.83
CA ALA A 215 9.62 5.52 6.91
C ALA A 215 8.50 6.57 7.09
N GLY A 216 8.33 7.13 8.29
CA GLY A 216 7.38 8.23 8.54
C GLY A 216 6.01 7.83 9.07
N LEU A 217 5.74 6.52 9.23
CA LEU A 217 4.59 5.99 9.97
C LEU A 217 4.92 5.72 11.45
N ASP A 218 5.97 6.33 12.00
CA ASP A 218 6.38 6.11 13.39
C ASP A 218 5.32 6.69 14.36
N GLU A 219 4.56 7.71 13.93
CA GLU A 219 3.40 8.25 14.65
C GLU A 219 2.29 8.71 13.68
N PRO A 220 1.29 7.86 13.34
CA PRO A 220 0.15 8.32 12.55
C PRO A 220 -0.62 9.38 13.31
N SER A 221 -0.89 10.51 12.68
CA SER A 221 -1.67 11.61 13.26
C SER A 221 -3.09 11.19 13.69
N ALA A 222 -3.60 10.10 13.12
CA ALA A 222 -4.83 9.45 13.53
C ALA A 222 -4.82 7.96 13.11
N PHE A 223 -4.71 7.09 14.10
CA PHE A 223 -4.92 5.65 13.97
C PHE A 223 -6.01 5.22 14.95
N VAL A 224 -7.05 4.55 14.45
CA VAL A 224 -8.09 3.97 15.29
C VAL A 224 -8.14 2.46 15.02
N PRO A 225 -7.78 1.64 16.02
CA PRO A 225 -7.79 0.20 15.85
C PRO A 225 -9.23 -0.34 15.77
N PRO A 226 -9.44 -1.51 15.14
CA PRO A 226 -10.73 -2.18 15.19
C PRO A 226 -11.05 -2.61 16.63
N HIS A 227 -12.34 -2.75 16.94
CA HIS A 227 -12.81 -3.15 18.27
C HIS A 227 -12.12 -4.43 18.75
N GLY A 228 -11.57 -4.40 19.97
CA GLY A 228 -10.89 -5.55 20.58
C GLY A 228 -9.41 -5.69 20.24
N ARG A 229 -8.78 -4.71 19.57
CA ARG A 229 -7.34 -4.69 19.30
C ARG A 229 -6.62 -3.54 20.00
N GLY A 230 -5.30 -3.70 20.21
CA GLY A 230 -4.43 -2.70 20.78
C GLY A 230 -4.28 -1.47 19.88
N ARG A 231 -3.84 -0.36 20.47
CA ARG A 231 -3.54 0.90 19.77
C ARG A 231 -2.11 0.97 19.26
N ASP A 232 -1.25 0.03 19.66
CA ASP A 232 0.13 0.00 19.21
C ASP A 232 0.18 -0.38 17.72
N LEU A 233 0.70 0.54 16.91
CA LEU A 233 0.81 0.34 15.47
C LEU A 233 1.78 -0.79 15.11
N GLN A 234 2.75 -1.08 15.97
CA GLN A 234 3.73 -2.14 15.76
C GLN A 234 3.09 -3.54 15.81
N GLU A 235 1.91 -3.67 16.44
CA GLU A 235 1.12 -4.91 16.41
C GLU A 235 0.49 -5.20 15.05
N TYR A 236 0.46 -4.24 14.13
CA TYR A 236 -0.18 -4.37 12.82
C TYR A 236 0.86 -4.59 11.73
N THR A 237 0.48 -5.34 10.71
CA THR A 237 1.28 -5.51 9.50
C THR A 237 0.68 -4.74 8.33
N GLN A 238 1.52 -4.37 7.36
CA GLN A 238 1.06 -3.75 6.12
C GLN A 238 0.40 -4.79 5.22
N LEU A 239 -0.86 -4.56 4.86
CA LEU A 239 -1.53 -5.29 3.79
C LEU A 239 -1.26 -4.62 2.44
N LEU A 240 -1.47 -3.30 2.36
CA LEU A 240 -1.34 -2.51 1.14
C LEU A 240 -0.85 -1.09 1.48
N ARG A 241 0.17 -0.61 0.79
CA ARG A 241 0.53 0.81 0.72
C ARG A 241 0.05 1.37 -0.62
N VAL A 242 -0.67 2.48 -0.59
CA VAL A 242 -1.10 3.20 -1.79
C VAL A 242 -0.41 4.57 -1.80
N ALA A 243 0.41 4.80 -2.83
CA ALA A 243 1.02 6.10 -3.11
C ALA A 243 0.17 6.96 -4.07
N PHE A 244 0.53 8.23 -4.22
CA PHE A 244 0.05 9.07 -5.33
C PHE A 244 0.31 8.37 -6.67
N ASP A 245 -0.66 8.43 -7.58
CA ASP A 245 -0.56 7.76 -8.88
C ASP A 245 -1.11 8.63 -10.02
N SER A 246 -0.19 9.10 -10.86
CA SER A 246 -0.49 9.89 -12.05
C SER A 246 -1.26 9.10 -13.12
N ALA A 247 -1.05 7.77 -13.21
CA ALA A 247 -1.72 6.94 -14.20
C ALA A 247 -3.20 6.82 -13.84
N SER A 248 -3.54 6.52 -12.59
CA SER A 248 -4.94 6.52 -12.13
C SER A 248 -5.51 7.93 -11.96
N GLY A 249 -4.64 8.92 -11.77
CA GLY A 249 -5.01 10.33 -11.67
C GLY A 249 -5.68 10.69 -10.36
N PHE A 250 -5.25 10.10 -9.25
CA PHE A 250 -5.60 10.56 -7.89
C PHE A 250 -4.36 11.07 -7.16
N HIS A 251 -4.55 12.06 -6.29
CA HIS A 251 -3.51 12.69 -5.49
C HIS A 251 -3.98 12.95 -4.05
N TRP A 252 -3.08 12.83 -3.10
CA TRP A 252 -3.30 13.14 -1.68
C TRP A 252 -2.05 13.80 -1.07
N GLY A 253 -1.51 14.79 -1.80
CA GLY A 253 -0.30 15.52 -1.40
C GLY A 253 0.93 14.63 -1.43
N THR A 254 1.81 14.82 -0.45
CA THR A 254 3.00 13.97 -0.23
C THR A 254 2.69 12.76 0.63
N SER A 255 1.44 12.51 1.04
CA SER A 255 1.17 11.41 1.97
C SER A 255 1.09 10.03 1.28
N TRP A 256 1.26 8.98 2.06
CA TRP A 256 0.97 7.60 1.69
C TRP A 256 -0.21 7.09 2.51
N ALA A 257 -1.09 6.31 1.89
CA ALA A 257 -2.16 5.60 2.58
C ALA A 257 -1.74 4.16 2.84
N TYR A 258 -1.77 3.74 4.09
CA TYR A 258 -1.40 2.40 4.54
C TYR A 258 -2.63 1.67 5.03
N VAL A 259 -2.94 0.55 4.39
CA VAL A 259 -3.88 -0.45 4.89
C VAL A 259 -3.13 -1.38 5.82
N LEU A 260 -3.50 -1.35 7.08
CA LEU A 260 -2.91 -2.12 8.16
C LEU A 260 -3.90 -3.17 8.65
N ILE A 261 -3.39 -4.34 9.00
CA ILE A 261 -4.19 -5.44 9.54
C ILE A 261 -3.45 -6.12 10.68
N HIS A 262 -4.18 -6.48 11.73
CA HIS A 262 -3.61 -7.24 12.83
C HIS A 262 -3.33 -8.68 12.36
N PRO A 263 -2.15 -9.28 12.65
CA PRO A 263 -1.79 -10.61 12.19
C PRO A 263 -2.81 -11.70 12.51
N GLU A 264 -3.48 -11.63 13.66
CA GLU A 264 -4.56 -12.57 13.98
C GLU A 264 -5.80 -12.43 13.09
N ASP A 265 -6.18 -11.21 12.72
CA ASP A 265 -7.34 -10.96 11.86
C ASP A 265 -7.03 -11.42 10.44
N LEU A 266 -5.78 -11.20 9.99
CA LEU A 266 -5.25 -11.75 8.75
C LEU A 266 -5.25 -13.28 8.75
N ALA A 267 -4.78 -13.92 9.82
CA ALA A 267 -4.77 -15.39 9.95
C ALA A 267 -6.18 -15.99 9.96
N ARG A 268 -7.18 -15.25 10.46
CA ARG A 268 -8.60 -15.62 10.42
C ARG A 268 -9.32 -15.21 9.13
N ASN A 269 -8.61 -14.63 8.17
CA ASN A 269 -9.14 -14.15 6.89
C ASN A 269 -10.26 -13.09 7.05
N GLN A 270 -10.12 -12.20 8.05
CA GLN A 270 -11.06 -11.13 8.40
C GLN A 270 -10.56 -9.76 7.92
N LEU A 271 -10.38 -9.62 6.60
CA LEU A 271 -9.78 -8.41 6.03
C LEU A 271 -10.69 -7.17 6.10
N GLU A 272 -11.99 -7.34 6.35
CA GLU A 272 -12.90 -6.25 6.67
C GLU A 272 -12.50 -5.47 7.93
N ARG A 273 -11.66 -6.05 8.77
CA ARG A 273 -11.11 -5.42 9.98
C ARG A 273 -9.83 -4.61 9.73
N ALA A 274 -9.36 -4.55 8.48
CA ALA A 274 -8.23 -3.71 8.13
C ALA A 274 -8.57 -2.23 8.35
N VAL A 275 -7.55 -1.44 8.68
CA VAL A 275 -7.68 -0.01 8.97
C VAL A 275 -6.74 0.78 8.08
N VAL A 276 -7.13 2.00 7.72
CA VAL A 276 -6.32 2.87 6.88
C VAL A 276 -5.67 3.96 7.72
N ALA A 277 -4.36 4.03 7.69
CA ALA A 277 -3.54 5.07 8.31
C ALA A 277 -2.83 5.91 7.23
N TRP A 278 -2.41 7.11 7.59
CA TRP A 278 -1.68 8.01 6.72
C TRP A 278 -0.31 8.34 7.32
N ALA A 279 0.70 8.45 6.47
CA ALA A 279 1.96 9.10 6.82
C ALA A 279 2.39 10.06 5.72
N ASN A 280 3.25 11.01 6.08
CA ASN A 280 3.93 11.85 5.11
C ASN A 280 5.04 11.04 4.44
N ALA A 281 5.18 11.18 3.12
CA ALA A 281 6.38 10.77 2.38
C ALA A 281 7.52 11.77 2.59
#